data_AF-A0A976JPH9-F1
#
_entry.id   AF-A0A976JPH9-F1
#
_cell.length_a   1.000
_cell.length_b   1.000
_cell.length_c   1.000
_cell.angle_alpha   90.00
_cell.angle_beta   90.00
_cell.angle_gamma   90.00
#
_symmetry.space_group_name_H-M   'P 1'
#
loop_
_entity.id
_entity.type
_entity.pdbx_description
1 polymer ?
#
loop_
_entity_poly.entity_id
_entity_poly.type
_entity_poly.pdbx_seq_one_letter_code
_entity_poly.pdbx_strand_id
1 'polypeptide(L)'
;MRKILVLVAFFIPAYLCAEPLKVSINCPEWVEARQQNNYQNALSWLQGYVSAYNEYEYSGKDPDGVLGTRDSDEVAEWMDNYCKKNEASNPQEAIATLIEKRKHVKNACPVRKQSGRPCIPDEEEEKPELNEQQ
;
A
#
# COMPACT_ATOMS: atom_id res chain seq x y z
N MET A 1 45.78 43.60 -21.82
CA MET A 1 44.30 43.59 -21.73
C MET A 1 43.82 42.19 -22.10
N ARG A 2 43.90 41.27 -21.13
CA ARG A 2 42.79 40.64 -20.38
C ARG A 2 41.79 39.93 -21.31
N LYS A 3 42.06 38.62 -21.44
CA LYS A 3 41.35 37.59 -22.19
C LYS A 3 39.84 37.65 -21.93
N ILE A 4 39.06 37.76 -23.00
CA ILE A 4 37.59 37.70 -22.97
C ILE A 4 37.19 36.26 -22.61
N LEU A 5 36.22 36.17 -21.70
CA LEU A 5 35.60 34.95 -21.19
C LEU A 5 35.26 33.97 -22.32
N VAL A 6 35.86 32.78 -22.27
CA VAL A 6 35.28 31.56 -22.86
C VAL A 6 35.01 30.62 -21.70
N LEU A 7 33.91 30.86 -20.99
CA LEU A 7 33.39 30.00 -19.92
C LEU A 7 31.85 29.93 -20.02
N VAL A 8 31.33 29.63 -21.21
CA VAL A 8 29.90 29.34 -21.42
C VAL A 8 29.73 28.01 -22.18
N ALA A 9 30.59 27.04 -21.89
CA ALA A 9 30.51 25.68 -22.46
C ALA A 9 30.44 24.58 -21.38
N PHE A 10 30.14 24.94 -20.13
CA PHE A 10 29.99 24.00 -19.00
C PHE A 10 28.62 24.06 -18.33
N PHE A 11 27.60 24.58 -19.02
CA PHE A 11 26.21 24.28 -18.72
C PHE A 11 25.71 23.26 -19.74
N ILE A 12 26.27 22.05 -19.70
CA ILE A 12 25.55 20.91 -20.24
C ILE A 12 24.40 20.72 -19.25
N PRO A 13 23.13 20.93 -19.64
CA PRO A 13 22.04 20.46 -18.81
C PRO A 13 22.23 18.95 -18.80
N ALA A 14 22.65 18.41 -17.65
CA ALA A 14 22.45 17.00 -17.40
C ALA A 14 20.95 16.82 -17.50
N TYR A 15 20.47 16.35 -18.65
CA TYR A 15 19.14 15.82 -18.78
C TYR A 15 19.08 14.71 -17.73
N LEU A 16 18.45 15.02 -16.60
CA LEU A 16 18.09 14.08 -15.56
C LEU A 16 17.04 13.17 -16.20
N CYS A 17 17.49 12.22 -17.02
CA CYS A 17 16.67 11.08 -17.41
C CYS A 17 16.56 10.23 -16.15
N ALA A 18 15.60 10.57 -15.28
CA ALA A 18 15.16 9.64 -14.26
C ALA A 18 14.68 8.39 -15.00
N GLU A 19 15.28 7.24 -14.69
CA GLU A 19 14.77 5.98 -15.22
C GLU A 19 13.31 5.81 -14.78
N PRO A 20 12.44 5.25 -15.64
CA PRO A 20 11.07 5.02 -15.26
C PRO A 20 11.04 4.11 -14.02
N LEU A 21 10.27 4.53 -13.01
CA LEU A 21 10.06 3.73 -11.80
C LEU A 21 9.48 2.37 -12.20
N LYS A 22 10.27 1.30 -12.03
CA LYS A 22 9.79 -0.06 -12.21
C LYS A 22 8.94 -0.44 -11.01
N VAL A 23 7.63 -0.55 -11.22
CA VAL A 23 6.67 -1.11 -10.26
C VAL A 23 6.26 -2.48 -10.78
N SER A 24 6.35 -3.52 -9.95
CA SER A 24 5.95 -4.87 -10.31
C SER A 24 4.45 -4.89 -10.65
N ILE A 25 4.10 -5.28 -11.87
CA ILE A 25 2.70 -5.29 -12.34
C ILE A 25 2.01 -6.65 -12.12
N ASN A 26 2.76 -7.68 -11.74
CA ASN A 26 2.25 -9.02 -11.43
C ASN A 26 3.09 -9.69 -10.34
N CYS A 27 2.61 -10.81 -9.82
CA CYS A 27 3.29 -11.54 -8.75
C CYS A 27 4.67 -12.11 -9.13
N PRO A 28 4.89 -12.67 -10.34
CA PRO A 28 6.22 -13.07 -10.78
C PRO A 28 7.25 -11.93 -10.75
N GLU A 29 6.86 -10.74 -11.20
CA GLU A 29 7.70 -9.54 -11.15
C GLU A 29 7.95 -9.05 -9.72
N TRP A 30 7.00 -9.23 -8.80
CA TRP A 30 7.22 -8.93 -7.38
C TRP A 30 8.28 -9.88 -6.80
N VAL A 31 8.15 -11.18 -7.05
CA VAL A 31 9.08 -12.20 -6.56
C VAL A 31 10.48 -11.99 -7.13
N GLU A 32 10.59 -11.71 -8.43
CA GLU A 32 11.87 -11.35 -9.05
C GLU A 32 12.46 -10.10 -8.39
N ALA A 33 11.63 -9.08 -8.15
CA ALA A 33 12.09 -7.84 -7.56
C ALA A 33 12.60 -8.00 -6.11
N ARG A 34 11.94 -8.90 -5.35
CA ARG A 34 12.36 -9.28 -3.99
C ARG A 34 13.71 -9.99 -4.00
N GLN A 35 13.95 -10.90 -4.94
CA GLN A 35 15.23 -11.58 -5.09
C GLN A 35 16.37 -10.62 -5.46
N GLN A 36 16.07 -9.61 -6.27
CA GLN A 36 17.04 -8.59 -6.72
C GLN A 36 17.17 -7.41 -5.73
N ASN A 37 16.41 -7.43 -4.62
CA ASN A 37 16.33 -6.33 -3.66
C ASN A 37 15.96 -4.97 -4.29
N ASN A 38 15.12 -4.97 -5.34
CA ASN A 38 14.67 -3.76 -6.06
C ASN A 38 13.14 -3.56 -5.96
N TYR A 39 12.51 -4.10 -4.92
CA TYR A 39 11.06 -4.09 -4.67
C TYR A 39 10.54 -2.77 -4.05
N GLN A 40 11.43 -1.86 -3.63
CA GLN A 40 11.07 -0.71 -2.78
C GLN A 40 10.09 0.24 -3.48
N ASN A 41 10.20 0.41 -4.79
CA ASN A 41 9.27 1.23 -5.57
C ASN A 41 7.86 0.61 -5.58
N ALA A 42 7.77 -0.70 -5.79
CA ALA A 42 6.51 -1.42 -5.73
C ALA A 42 5.92 -1.35 -4.32
N LEU A 43 6.73 -1.62 -3.29
CA LEU A 43 6.29 -1.52 -1.91
C LEU A 43 5.80 -0.11 -1.53
N SER A 44 6.51 0.93 -1.95
CA SER A 44 6.14 2.31 -1.67
C SER A 44 4.83 2.69 -2.37
N TRP A 45 4.63 2.22 -3.61
CA TRP A 45 3.36 2.39 -4.32
C TRP A 45 2.20 1.70 -3.59
N LEU A 46 2.43 0.48 -3.13
CA LEU A 46 1.48 -0.33 -2.36
C LEU A 46 1.08 0.35 -1.05
N GLN A 47 2.07 0.76 -0.25
CA GLN A 47 1.84 1.49 1.00
C GLN A 47 1.12 2.82 0.76
N GLY A 48 1.49 3.56 -0.28
CA GLY A 48 0.83 4.80 -0.67
C GLY A 48 -0.65 4.60 -1.03
N TYR A 49 -0.99 3.52 -1.74
CA TYR A 49 -2.37 3.15 -2.02
C TYR A 49 -3.17 2.92 -0.72
N VAL A 50 -2.60 2.14 0.21
CA VAL A 50 -3.27 1.87 1.49
C VAL A 50 -3.40 3.12 2.34
N SER A 51 -2.39 4.00 2.37
CA SER A 51 -2.47 5.29 3.06
C SER A 51 -3.60 6.15 2.50
N ALA A 52 -3.75 6.23 1.16
CA ALA A 52 -4.85 6.95 0.54
C ALA A 52 -6.21 6.33 0.92
N TYR A 53 -6.33 5.00 0.90
CA TYR A 53 -7.55 4.32 1.35
C TYR A 53 -7.85 4.62 2.83
N ASN A 54 -6.84 4.59 3.70
CA ASN A 54 -6.99 4.91 5.12
C ASN A 54 -7.49 6.34 5.35
N GLU A 55 -7.01 7.30 4.57
CA GLU A 55 -7.41 8.71 4.68
C GLU A 55 -8.84 8.96 4.18
N TYR A 56 -9.21 8.37 3.04
CA TYR A 56 -10.43 8.76 2.33
C TYR A 56 -11.62 7.81 2.53
N GLU A 57 -11.37 6.52 2.76
CA GLU A 57 -12.41 5.47 2.70
C GLU A 57 -12.50 4.64 3.99
N TYR A 58 -11.39 4.49 4.72
CA TYR A 58 -11.39 3.68 5.93
C TYR A 58 -12.28 4.31 7.00
N SER A 59 -13.13 3.48 7.58
CA SER A 59 -14.07 3.91 8.60
C SER A 59 -14.12 2.98 9.82
N GLY A 60 -13.07 2.18 9.98
CA GLY A 60 -12.84 1.40 11.19
C GLY A 60 -12.48 2.29 12.37
N LYS A 61 -12.58 1.72 13.58
CA LYS A 61 -12.19 2.39 14.82
C LYS A 61 -10.68 2.33 15.11
N ASP A 62 -9.97 1.49 14.38
CA ASP A 62 -8.53 1.28 14.54
C ASP A 62 -7.75 2.48 13.96
N PRO A 63 -7.04 3.25 14.79
CA PRO A 63 -6.30 4.41 14.32
C PRO A 63 -5.15 4.04 13.37
N ASP A 64 -4.69 2.79 13.37
CA ASP A 64 -3.54 2.33 12.59
C ASP A 64 -3.95 1.80 11.20
N GLY A 65 -5.25 1.81 10.88
CA GLY A 65 -5.80 1.54 9.56
C GLY A 65 -5.65 0.09 9.08
N VAL A 66 -5.52 -0.10 7.76
CA VAL A 66 -5.48 -1.43 7.13
C VAL A 66 -4.18 -2.19 7.43
N LEU A 67 -3.01 -1.53 7.41
CA LEU A 67 -1.72 -2.20 7.69
C LEU A 67 -1.45 -2.37 9.19
N GLY A 68 -2.06 -1.53 10.05
CA GLY A 68 -1.74 -1.50 11.46
C GLY A 68 -0.35 -0.89 11.70
N THR A 69 0.33 -1.31 12.77
CA THR A 69 1.67 -0.83 13.17
C THR A 69 2.83 -1.51 12.42
N ARG A 70 2.57 -2.14 11.27
CA ARG A 70 3.54 -2.99 10.59
C ARG A 70 4.57 -2.20 9.81
N ASP A 71 5.81 -2.65 9.85
CA ASP A 71 6.88 -2.05 9.09
C ASP A 71 6.90 -2.52 7.62
N SER A 72 7.78 -1.90 6.84
CA SER A 72 7.93 -2.18 5.42
C SER A 72 8.35 -3.61 5.12
N ASP A 73 9.16 -4.22 5.98
CA ASP A 73 9.65 -5.58 5.76
C ASP A 73 8.56 -6.61 6.05
N GLU A 74 7.75 -6.40 7.09
CA GLU A 74 6.56 -7.21 7.37
C GLU A 74 5.53 -7.15 6.23
N VAL A 75 5.31 -5.96 5.66
CA VAL A 75 4.41 -5.79 4.52
C VAL A 75 4.98 -6.48 3.27
N ALA A 76 6.29 -6.41 3.06
CA ALA A 76 6.95 -7.11 1.96
C ALA A 76 6.85 -8.63 2.11
N GLU A 77 7.05 -9.15 3.31
CA GLU A 77 6.91 -10.59 3.61
C GLU A 77 5.47 -11.08 3.38
N TRP A 78 4.48 -10.29 3.81
CA TRP A 78 3.09 -10.61 3.53
C TRP A 78 2.80 -10.69 2.01
N MET A 79 3.36 -9.75 1.23
CA MET A 79 3.23 -9.76 -0.22
C MET A 79 3.95 -10.96 -0.85
N ASP A 80 5.10 -11.38 -0.30
CA ASP A 80 5.80 -12.60 -0.72
C ASP A 80 4.88 -13.82 -0.55
N ASN A 81 4.21 -13.92 0.60
CA ASN A 81 3.30 -15.02 0.89
C ASN A 81 2.05 -14.99 0.01
N TYR A 82 1.49 -13.79 -0.24
CA TYR A 82 0.38 -13.63 -1.17
C TYR A 82 0.77 -14.10 -2.58
N CYS A 83 1.89 -13.64 -3.10
CA CYS A 83 2.31 -13.95 -4.46
C CYS A 83 2.75 -15.39 -4.68
N LYS A 84 3.33 -16.06 -3.66
CA LYS A 84 3.58 -17.51 -3.70
C LYS A 84 2.30 -18.33 -3.83
N LYS A 85 1.20 -17.86 -3.25
CA LYS A 85 -0.11 -18.55 -3.29
C LYS A 85 -0.95 -18.16 -4.51
N ASN A 86 -0.67 -17.01 -5.13
CA ASN A 86 -1.47 -16.42 -6.19
C ASN A 86 -0.58 -16.01 -7.38
N GLU A 87 0.12 -16.97 -7.98
CA GLU A 87 1.12 -16.70 -9.04
C GLU A 87 0.55 -15.92 -10.25
N ALA A 88 -0.73 -16.13 -10.58
CA ALA A 88 -1.40 -15.45 -11.70
C ALA A 88 -1.95 -14.06 -11.33
N SER A 89 -1.86 -13.65 -10.07
CA SER A 89 -2.40 -12.38 -9.56
C SER A 89 -1.37 -11.26 -9.66
N ASN A 90 -1.68 -10.11 -9.05
CA ASN A 90 -0.87 -8.90 -9.07
C ASN A 90 -0.92 -8.15 -7.73
N PRO A 91 0.03 -7.23 -7.49
CA PRO A 91 0.09 -6.48 -6.24
C PRO A 91 -1.14 -5.61 -5.95
N GLN A 92 -1.86 -5.14 -6.97
CA GLN A 92 -3.11 -4.38 -6.79
C GLN A 92 -4.23 -5.27 -6.23
N GLU A 93 -4.42 -6.47 -6.80
CA GLU A 93 -5.38 -7.47 -6.30
C GLU A 93 -5.04 -7.94 -4.89
N ALA A 94 -3.75 -8.07 -4.58
CA ALA A 94 -3.27 -8.39 -3.24
C ALA A 94 -3.78 -7.36 -2.22
N ILE A 95 -3.54 -6.08 -2.48
CA ILE A 95 -4.02 -5.00 -1.59
C ILE A 95 -5.54 -4.98 -1.53
N ALA A 96 -6.23 -5.09 -2.67
CA ALA A 96 -7.69 -5.08 -2.69
C ALA A 96 -8.25 -6.19 -1.77
N THR A 97 -7.63 -7.38 -1.81
CA THR A 97 -7.96 -8.50 -0.93
C THR A 97 -7.67 -8.17 0.53
N LEU A 98 -6.55 -7.53 0.83
CA LEU A 98 -6.21 -7.12 2.20
C LEU A 98 -7.20 -6.10 2.76
N ILE A 99 -7.52 -5.08 1.96
CA ILE A 99 -8.51 -4.06 2.28
C ILE A 99 -9.87 -4.72 2.51
N GLU A 100 -10.30 -5.62 1.62
CA GLU A 100 -11.58 -6.31 1.75
C GLU A 100 -11.67 -7.11 3.07
N LYS A 101 -10.57 -7.77 3.46
CA LYS A 101 -10.49 -8.52 4.72
C LYS A 101 -10.47 -7.64 5.96
N ARG A 102 -9.94 -6.41 5.85
CA ARG A 102 -9.69 -5.52 6.99
C ARG A 102 -10.57 -4.29 7.03
N LYS A 103 -11.43 -4.08 6.03
CA LYS A 103 -12.44 -3.03 6.06
C LYS A 103 -13.42 -3.41 7.16
N HIS A 104 -13.67 -2.48 8.07
CA HIS A 104 -14.84 -2.62 8.91
C HIS A 104 -16.05 -2.39 8.02
N VAL A 105 -16.91 -3.40 7.90
CA VAL A 105 -18.23 -3.19 7.36
C VAL A 105 -18.93 -2.28 8.36
N LYS A 106 -19.14 -1.02 7.99
CA LYS A 106 -20.20 -0.23 8.61
C LYS A 106 -21.47 -1.03 8.31
N ASN A 107 -21.93 -1.84 9.26
CA ASN A 107 -23.34 -2.15 9.31
C ASN A 107 -23.98 -0.79 9.50
N ALA A 108 -24.50 -0.23 8.41
CA ALA A 108 -25.26 0.99 8.48
C ALA A 108 -26.32 0.71 9.54
N CYS A 109 -26.24 1.35 10.70
CA CYS A 109 -27.42 1.54 11.50
C CYS A 109 -28.31 2.41 10.62
N PRO A 110 -29.34 1.85 9.95
CA PRO A 110 -30.19 2.68 9.14
C PRO A 110 -30.92 3.58 10.13
N VAL A 111 -30.69 4.89 9.98
CA VAL A 111 -31.45 6.02 10.52
C VAL A 111 -32.48 5.63 11.59
N ARG A 112 -32.18 6.01 12.84
CA ARG A 112 -33.10 6.12 14.00
C ARG A 112 -34.44 5.41 13.83
N LYS A 113 -34.56 4.17 14.32
CA LYS A 113 -35.89 3.65 14.66
C LYS A 113 -36.44 4.58 15.75
N GLN A 114 -37.63 5.16 15.52
CA GLN A 114 -38.35 6.01 16.49
C GLN A 114 -38.60 5.32 17.86
N SER A 115 -38.41 4.01 17.95
CA SER A 115 -38.39 3.27 19.21
C SER A 115 -37.06 3.53 19.92
N GLY A 116 -37.07 4.22 21.07
CA GLY A 116 -35.89 4.62 21.87
C GLY A 116 -35.02 3.49 22.45
N ARG A 117 -34.75 2.43 21.69
CA ARG A 117 -33.80 1.38 22.03
C ARG A 117 -32.41 1.81 21.52
N PRO A 118 -31.40 1.93 22.40
CA PRO A 118 -30.04 2.22 21.98
C PRO A 118 -29.55 1.16 20.98
N CYS A 119 -28.83 1.60 19.95
CA CYS A 119 -28.14 0.67 19.05
C CYS A 119 -27.06 -0.05 19.85
N ILE A 120 -27.06 -1.38 19.81
CA ILE A 120 -25.98 -2.19 20.36
C ILE A 120 -24.78 -2.00 19.42
N PRO A 121 -23.63 -1.50 19.89
CA PRO A 121 -22.42 -1.45 19.08
C PRO A 121 -22.06 -2.86 18.59
N ASP A 122 -21.67 -3.00 17.33
CA ASP A 122 -21.15 -4.28 16.83
C ASP A 122 -19.94 -4.70 17.69
N GLU A 123 -19.94 -5.97 18.09
CA GLU A 123 -18.88 -6.60 18.87
C GLU A 123 -17.59 -6.65 18.03
N GLU A 124 -16.47 -6.28 18.64
CA GLU A 124 -15.18 -6.17 17.94
C GLU A 124 -14.60 -7.56 17.71
N GLU A 125 -14.60 -8.02 16.46
CA GLU A 125 -13.79 -9.18 16.07
C GLU A 125 -12.30 -8.77 16.07
N GLU A 126 -11.50 -9.47 16.88
CA GLU A 126 -10.05 -9.29 16.95
C GLU A 126 -9.46 -9.53 15.55
N LYS A 127 -8.76 -8.52 15.02
CA LYS A 127 -8.16 -8.62 13.68
C LYS A 127 -7.11 -9.73 13.71
N PRO A 128 -7.20 -10.72 12.81
CA PRO A 128 -6.12 -11.68 12.63
C PRO A 128 -4.83 -10.95 12.22
N GLU A 129 -3.69 -11.41 12.74
CA GLU A 129 -2.40 -10.92 12.28
C GLU A 129 -2.30 -11.03 10.76
N LEU A 130 -1.50 -10.15 10.14
CA LEU A 130 -1.36 -10.08 8.68
C LEU A 130 -0.98 -11.44 8.07
N ASN A 131 -0.33 -12.29 8.86
CA ASN A 131 0.11 -13.64 8.50
C ASN A 131 -0.69 -14.78 9.17
N GLU A 132 -1.59 -14.51 10.11
CA GLU A 132 -2.27 -15.55 10.92
C GLU A 132 -3.40 -16.29 10.18
N GLN A 133 -3.86 -15.78 9.05
CA GLN A 133 -4.93 -16.40 8.25
C GLN A 133 -4.49 -16.72 6.82
N GLN A 134 -3.18 -16.94 6.63
CA GLN A 134 -2.61 -17.34 5.35
C GLN A 134 -2.45 -18.85 5.24
#